data_AF-A0A524CJP6-F1
#
_entry.id   AF-A0A524CJP6-F1
#
_cell.length_a   1.000
_cell.length_b   1.000
_cell.length_c   1.000
_cell.angle_alpha   90.00
_cell.angle_beta   90.00
_cell.angle_gamma   90.00
#
_symmetry.space_group_name_H-M   'P 1'
#
loop_
_entity.id
_entity.type
_entity.pdbx_description
1 polymer ?
#
loop_
_entity_poly.entity_id
_entity_poly.type
_entity_poly.pdbx_seq_one_letter_code
_entity_poly.pdbx_strand_id
1 'polypeptide(L)'
;MVEIKKDLLAPCGLYCEVCAVYIAHRDNNLKFKKRIVDVYPFTTKVEQIKCTGCLSDGEIFEVCQHCPIKKCTQEKGIEGCHQCDEFPCKYIDNFIMPVGKKVILRAIPQWREWGTEKWVAEEIKRYHCPECGNPLFRGAKRCNKCKTPVDVD
;
A
#
# COMPACT_ATOMS: atom_id res chain seq x y z
N MET A 1 14.28 -15.84 -5.42
CA MET A 1 13.95 -14.55 -6.08
C MET A 1 12.50 -14.23 -5.72
N VAL A 2 12.21 -12.99 -5.32
CA VAL A 2 10.83 -12.57 -5.03
C VAL A 2 10.17 -12.20 -6.36
N GLU A 3 8.98 -12.74 -6.61
CA GLU A 3 8.20 -12.41 -7.80
C GLU A 3 7.71 -10.95 -7.72
N ILE A 4 8.13 -10.12 -8.67
CA ILE A 4 7.69 -8.72 -8.73
C ILE A 4 6.41 -8.61 -9.55
N LYS A 5 5.29 -8.34 -8.86
CA LYS A 5 4.01 -8.00 -9.49
C LYS A 5 3.95 -6.50 -9.75
N LYS A 6 4.15 -6.09 -11.02
CA LYS A 6 4.15 -4.68 -11.43
C LYS A 6 2.86 -3.94 -11.05
N ASP A 7 1.72 -4.62 -11.15
CA ASP A 7 0.39 -4.08 -10.81
C ASP A 7 0.28 -3.60 -9.35
N LEU A 8 1.14 -4.12 -8.47
CA LEU A 8 1.16 -3.83 -7.04
C LEU A 8 2.23 -2.80 -6.64
N LEU A 9 3.11 -2.41 -7.58
CA LEU A 9 4.17 -1.42 -7.37
C LEU A 9 3.60 -0.01 -7.36
N ALA A 10 2.89 0.34 -6.29
CA ALA A 10 2.27 1.65 -6.18
C ALA A 10 3.29 2.79 -6.39
N PRO A 11 3.04 3.76 -7.29
CA PRO A 11 4.00 4.82 -7.59
C PRO A 11 4.43 5.62 -6.36
N CYS A 12 3.56 5.73 -5.35
CA CYS A 12 3.85 6.41 -4.08
C CYS A 12 4.71 5.60 -3.09
N GLY A 13 5.03 4.34 -3.36
CA GLY A 13 5.75 3.45 -2.43
C GLY A 13 4.84 2.73 -1.42
N LEU A 14 3.52 2.92 -1.49
CA LEU A 14 2.56 2.19 -0.65
C LEU A 14 2.24 0.81 -1.26
N TYR A 15 3.21 -0.10 -1.23
CA TYR A 15 3.12 -1.42 -1.89
C TYR A 15 1.76 -2.12 -1.66
N CYS A 16 1.12 -2.56 -2.74
CA CYS A 16 -0.28 -3.02 -2.68
C CYS A 16 -0.42 -4.43 -2.07
N GLU A 17 0.60 -5.29 -2.14
CA GLU A 17 0.55 -6.65 -1.55
C GLU A 17 0.28 -6.61 -0.03
N VAL A 18 0.65 -5.50 0.63
CA VAL A 18 0.46 -5.27 2.07
C VAL A 18 -0.65 -4.25 2.38
N CYS A 19 -1.44 -3.87 1.36
CA CYS A 19 -2.56 -2.95 1.50
C CYS A 19 -3.79 -3.69 2.05
N ALA A 20 -4.44 -3.09 3.07
CA ALA A 20 -5.66 -3.65 3.68
C ALA A 20 -6.77 -3.94 2.64
N VAL A 21 -7.02 -3.01 1.71
CA VAL A 21 -8.08 -3.15 0.69
C VAL A 21 -7.77 -4.30 -0.27
N TYR A 22 -6.52 -4.37 -0.76
CA TYR A 22 -6.08 -5.43 -1.66
C TYR A 22 -6.17 -6.81 -0.97
N ILE A 23 -5.61 -6.95 0.23
CA ILE A 23 -5.67 -8.19 1.02
C ILE A 23 -7.12 -8.61 1.27
N ALA A 24 -7.99 -7.68 1.68
CA ALA A 24 -9.38 -7.98 1.95
C ALA A 24 -10.13 -8.48 0.71
N HIS A 25 -9.80 -7.96 -0.48
CA HIS A 25 -10.38 -8.42 -1.74
C HIS A 25 -9.80 -9.78 -2.17
N ARG A 26 -8.47 -9.90 -2.24
CA ARG A 26 -7.72 -11.12 -2.61
C ARG A 26 -8.17 -12.33 -1.79
N ASP A 27 -8.30 -12.16 -0.47
CA ASP A 27 -8.63 -13.24 0.45
C ASP A 27 -10.15 -13.45 0.60
N ASN A 28 -10.97 -12.73 -0.17
CA ASN A 28 -12.42 -12.69 -0.04
C ASN A 28 -12.91 -12.50 1.42
N ASN A 29 -12.22 -11.65 2.18
CA ASN A 29 -12.41 -11.56 3.62
C ASN A 29 -13.53 -10.57 3.99
N LEU A 30 -14.77 -11.06 4.04
CA LEU A 30 -15.94 -10.25 4.36
C LEU A 30 -15.85 -9.52 5.71
N LYS A 31 -15.29 -10.16 6.74
CA LYS A 31 -15.11 -9.54 8.06
C LYS A 31 -14.16 -8.34 7.98
N PHE A 32 -13.09 -8.46 7.20
CA PHE A 32 -12.14 -7.37 7.02
C PHE A 32 -12.73 -6.26 6.15
N LYS A 33 -13.42 -6.59 5.06
CA LYS A 33 -14.14 -5.61 4.22
C LYS A 33 -15.10 -4.74 5.04
N LYS A 34 -15.87 -5.33 5.98
CA LYS A 34 -16.75 -4.58 6.88
C LYS A 34 -16.00 -3.53 7.71
N ARG A 35 -14.82 -3.86 8.23
CA ARG A 35 -13.99 -2.90 8.98
C ARG A 35 -13.39 -1.81 8.12
N ILE A 36 -13.15 -2.08 6.85
CA ILE A 36 -12.60 -1.11 5.89
C ILE A 36 -13.66 -0.08 5.50
N VAL A 37 -14.93 -0.48 5.36
CA VAL A 37 -16.05 0.44 5.13
C VAL A 37 -16.08 1.55 6.18
N ASP A 38 -15.86 1.22 7.45
CA ASP A 38 -15.84 2.19 8.56
C ASP A 38 -14.68 3.22 8.48
N VAL A 39 -13.63 2.92 7.70
CA VAL A 39 -12.41 3.75 7.60
C VAL A 39 -12.46 4.69 6.39
N TYR A 40 -13.12 4.28 5.31
CA TYR A 40 -13.16 5.05 4.06
C TYR A 40 -14.51 5.75 3.88
N PRO A 41 -14.58 7.09 4.02
CA PRO A 41 -15.85 7.82 4.12
C PRO A 41 -16.76 7.71 2.88
N PHE A 42 -16.21 7.39 1.72
CA PHE A 42 -16.98 7.22 0.47
C PHE A 42 -17.34 5.76 0.16
N THR A 43 -16.98 4.82 1.04
CA THR A 43 -17.32 3.41 0.90
C THR A 43 -18.48 3.10 1.83
N THR A 44 -19.61 2.67 1.28
CA THR A 44 -20.82 2.35 2.07
C THR A 44 -21.13 0.86 2.10
N LYS A 45 -20.59 0.10 1.15
CA LYS A 45 -20.88 -1.32 0.95
C LYS A 45 -19.61 -2.14 0.79
N VAL A 46 -19.62 -3.36 1.32
CA VAL A 46 -18.46 -4.26 1.25
C VAL A 46 -18.13 -4.68 -0.19
N GLU A 47 -19.14 -4.67 -1.06
CA GLU A 47 -19.03 -4.96 -2.49
C GLU A 47 -18.20 -3.92 -3.25
N GLN A 48 -18.04 -2.71 -2.68
CA GLN A 48 -17.16 -1.67 -3.22
C GLN A 48 -15.69 -1.92 -2.87
N ILE A 49 -15.39 -2.81 -1.92
CA ILE A 49 -14.02 -3.21 -1.58
C ILE A 49 -13.53 -4.24 -2.61
N LYS A 50 -13.19 -3.74 -3.79
CA LYS A 50 -12.56 -4.47 -4.88
C LYS A 50 -11.26 -3.80 -5.29
N CYS A 51 -10.20 -4.60 -5.37
CA CYS A 51 -8.87 -4.11 -5.71
C CYS A 51 -7.98 -5.27 -6.16
N THR A 52 -7.43 -5.19 -7.37
CA THR A 52 -6.44 -6.10 -7.92
C THR A 52 -5.04 -5.49 -8.01
N GLY A 53 -4.89 -4.21 -7.63
CA GLY A 53 -3.64 -3.47 -7.68
C GLY A 53 -3.89 -2.04 -8.13
N CYS A 54 -3.10 -1.07 -7.68
CA CYS A 54 -3.33 0.33 -8.09
C CYS A 54 -2.88 0.62 -9.52
N LEU A 55 -2.01 -0.24 -10.08
CA LEU A 55 -1.56 -0.22 -11.47
C LEU A 55 -2.15 -1.37 -12.30
N SER A 56 -3.04 -2.19 -11.75
CA SER A 56 -3.67 -3.29 -12.50
C SER A 56 -4.71 -2.75 -13.48
N ASP A 57 -4.93 -3.45 -14.60
CA ASP A 57 -6.03 -3.18 -15.54
C ASP A 57 -7.40 -3.72 -15.05
N GLY A 58 -7.43 -4.36 -13.88
CA GLY A 58 -8.64 -4.93 -13.28
C GLY A 58 -9.42 -3.94 -12.39
N GLU A 59 -9.93 -4.46 -11.29
CA GLU A 59 -10.68 -3.67 -10.31
C GLU A 59 -9.71 -2.79 -9.51
N ILE A 60 -9.82 -1.47 -9.60
CA ILE A 60 -9.04 -0.54 -8.78
C ILE A 60 -9.97 0.09 -7.74
N PHE A 61 -9.57 0.11 -6.48
CA PHE A 61 -10.36 0.76 -5.44
C PHE A 61 -10.47 2.28 -5.68
N GLU A 62 -11.65 2.85 -5.42
CA GLU A 62 -12.05 4.24 -5.72
C GLU A 62 -10.96 5.29 -5.42
N VAL A 63 -10.35 5.21 -4.23
CA VAL A 63 -9.30 6.15 -3.78
C VAL A 63 -8.05 6.10 -4.67
N CYS A 64 -7.71 4.92 -5.19
CA CYS A 64 -6.58 4.73 -6.09
C CYS A 64 -6.92 5.03 -7.56
N GLN A 65 -8.21 5.05 -7.94
CA GLN A 65 -8.64 5.48 -9.27
C GLN A 65 -8.34 6.97 -9.48
N HIS A 66 -8.69 7.79 -8.49
CA HIS A 66 -8.56 9.25 -8.53
C HIS A 66 -7.29 9.78 -7.84
N CYS A 67 -6.26 8.95 -7.67
CA CYS A 67 -5.06 9.32 -6.94
C CYS A 67 -4.20 10.34 -7.71
N PRO A 68 -3.94 11.55 -7.17
CA PRO A 68 -3.15 12.57 -7.87
C PRO A 68 -1.68 12.18 -8.04
N ILE A 69 -1.11 11.36 -7.15
CA ILE A 69 0.26 10.86 -7.28
C ILE A 69 0.37 9.95 -8.50
N LYS A 70 -0.59 9.04 -8.70
CA LYS A 70 -0.63 8.13 -9.86
C LYS A 70 -0.73 8.91 -11.17
N LYS A 71 -1.61 9.91 -11.22
CA LYS A 71 -1.73 10.80 -12.37
C LYS A 71 -0.42 11.55 -12.65
N CYS A 72 0.22 12.11 -11.62
CA CYS A 72 1.49 12.82 -11.74
C CYS A 72 2.61 11.94 -12.31
N THR A 73 2.74 10.68 -11.86
CA THR A 73 3.78 9.77 -12.39
C THR A 73 3.53 9.38 -13.83
N GLN A 74 2.27 9.20 -14.23
CA GLN A 74 1.88 8.97 -15.62
C GLN A 74 2.22 10.18 -16.52
N GLU A 75 1.87 11.40 -16.09
CA GLU A 75 2.17 12.64 -16.83
C GLU A 75 3.67 12.87 -16.99
N LYS A 76 4.46 12.50 -15.98
CA LYS A 76 5.93 12.60 -16.01
C LYS A 76 6.62 11.46 -16.75
N GLY A 77 5.89 10.39 -17.11
CA GLY A 77 6.47 9.21 -17.74
C GLY A 77 7.45 8.43 -16.85
N ILE A 78 7.25 8.47 -15.53
CA ILE A 78 8.08 7.75 -14.54
C ILE A 78 7.28 6.63 -13.88
N GLU A 79 7.96 5.56 -13.47
CA GLU A 79 7.31 4.39 -12.86
C GLU A 79 6.83 4.65 -11.43
N GLY A 80 7.50 5.57 -10.72
CA GLY A 80 7.13 5.90 -9.35
C GLY A 80 7.88 7.12 -8.81
N CYS A 81 7.48 7.58 -7.64
CA CYS A 81 8.12 8.68 -6.92
C CYS A 81 9.60 8.39 -6.61
N HIS A 82 10.02 7.12 -6.62
CA HIS A 82 11.44 6.76 -6.50
C HIS A 82 12.29 7.29 -7.68
N GLN A 83 11.70 7.54 -8.85
CA GLN A 83 12.40 8.18 -9.99
C GLN A 83 12.21 9.71 -10.05
N CYS A 84 11.48 10.32 -9.11
CA CYS A 84 11.11 11.74 -9.17
C CYS A 84 12.06 12.64 -8.38
N ASP A 85 12.92 13.43 -9.04
CA ASP A 85 13.89 14.30 -8.35
C ASP A 85 13.27 15.32 -7.39
N GLU A 86 12.01 15.71 -7.61
CA GLU A 86 11.27 16.62 -6.72
C GLU A 86 10.76 15.98 -5.42
N PHE A 87 10.98 14.68 -5.19
CA PHE A 87 10.50 14.01 -3.98
C PHE A 87 11.35 14.37 -2.75
N PRO A 88 10.74 14.64 -1.57
CA PRO A 88 9.29 14.73 -1.34
C PRO A 88 8.71 16.04 -1.86
N CYS A 89 7.51 15.99 -2.46
CA CYS A 89 6.85 17.14 -3.05
C CYS A 89 5.46 17.40 -2.43
N LYS A 90 4.78 18.45 -2.92
CA LYS A 90 3.45 18.87 -2.47
C LYS A 90 2.41 17.75 -2.38
N TYR A 91 2.47 16.74 -3.24
CA TYR A 91 1.51 15.62 -3.20
C TYR A 91 1.74 14.71 -1.98
N ILE A 92 3.00 14.58 -1.54
CA ILE A 92 3.38 13.82 -0.36
C ILE A 92 3.13 14.65 0.89
N ASP A 93 3.39 15.95 0.83
CA ASP A 93 3.16 16.86 1.96
C ASP A 93 1.68 16.96 2.33
N ASN A 94 0.80 17.00 1.33
CA ASN A 94 -0.65 17.08 1.50
C ASN A 94 -1.33 15.70 1.57
N PHE A 95 -0.59 14.62 1.77
CA PHE A 95 -1.17 13.28 1.80
C PHE A 95 -2.05 13.10 3.05
N ILE A 96 -3.34 12.78 2.83
CA ILE A 96 -4.40 12.85 3.85
C ILE A 96 -4.29 11.78 4.95
N MET A 97 -3.57 10.68 4.71
CA MET A 97 -3.43 9.58 5.67
C MET A 97 -2.07 9.64 6.36
N PRO A 98 -1.98 9.98 7.66
CA PRO A 98 -0.70 10.15 8.36
C PRO A 98 0.20 8.91 8.31
N VAL A 99 -0.36 7.71 8.53
CA VAL A 99 0.38 6.43 8.43
C VAL A 99 0.89 6.23 7.00
N GLY A 100 0.05 6.51 5.99
CA GLY A 100 0.47 6.43 4.60
C GLY A 100 1.61 7.40 4.28
N LYS A 101 1.52 8.66 4.73
CA LYS A 101 2.57 9.67 4.55
C LYS A 101 3.90 9.21 5.19
N LYS A 102 3.86 8.70 6.42
CA LYS A 102 5.03 8.14 7.11
C LYS A 102 5.68 7.03 6.28
N VAL A 103 4.88 6.08 5.79
CA VAL A 103 5.39 4.96 4.98
C VAL A 103 5.95 5.45 3.65
N ILE A 104 5.31 6.39 2.96
CA ILE A 104 5.82 6.97 1.70
C ILE A 104 7.21 7.58 1.91
N LEU A 105 7.37 8.40 2.95
CA LEU A 105 8.63 9.08 3.26
C LEU A 105 9.76 8.11 3.62
N ARG A 106 9.44 6.92 4.14
CA ARG A 106 10.41 5.84 4.38
C ARG A 106 10.70 5.03 3.12
N ALA A 107 9.64 4.59 2.43
CA ALA A 107 9.71 3.60 1.36
C ALA A 107 10.40 4.15 0.11
N ILE A 108 10.13 5.41 -0.28
CA ILE A 108 10.68 5.97 -1.51
C ILE A 108 12.22 6.12 -1.47
N PRO A 109 12.84 6.66 -0.40
CA PRO A 109 14.30 6.68 -0.30
C PRO A 109 14.92 5.28 -0.31
N GLN A 110 14.31 4.31 0.40
CA GLN A 110 14.78 2.92 0.39
C GLN A 110 14.68 2.29 -1.00
N TRP A 111 13.59 2.53 -1.72
CA TRP A 111 13.40 2.03 -3.07
C TRP A 111 14.43 2.63 -4.04
N ARG A 112 14.76 3.92 -3.91
CA ARG A 112 15.86 4.55 -4.68
C ARG A 112 17.19 3.86 -4.44
N GLU A 113 17.54 3.66 -3.18
CA GLU A 113 18.85 3.14 -2.79
C GLU A 113 19.00 1.66 -3.15
N TRP A 114 17.95 0.87 -2.96
CA TRP A 114 18.01 -0.58 -3.04
C TRP A 114 17.60 -1.16 -4.39
N GLY A 115 16.90 -0.36 -5.21
CA GLY A 115 16.22 -0.85 -6.41
C GLY A 115 15.00 -1.71 -6.08
N THR A 116 14.21 -2.01 -7.10
CA THR A 116 12.87 -2.61 -6.96
C THR A 116 12.89 -3.99 -6.32
N GLU A 117 13.78 -4.89 -6.73
CA GLU A 117 13.82 -6.27 -6.21
C GLU A 117 14.05 -6.34 -4.70
N LYS A 118 15.12 -5.68 -4.23
CA LYS A 118 15.46 -5.67 -2.82
C LYS A 118 14.42 -4.91 -2.00
N TRP A 119 13.90 -3.79 -2.51
CA TRP A 119 12.85 -3.05 -1.82
C TRP A 119 11.57 -3.88 -1.65
N VAL A 120 11.08 -4.54 -2.71
CA VAL A 120 9.89 -5.40 -2.63
C VAL A 120 10.09 -6.53 -1.61
N ALA A 121 11.24 -7.19 -1.62
CA ALA A 121 11.55 -8.27 -0.69
C ALA A 121 11.52 -7.80 0.78
N GLU A 122 12.16 -6.67 1.07
CA GLU A 122 12.20 -6.10 2.42
C GLU A 122 10.83 -5.53 2.84
N GLU A 123 10.06 -4.95 1.92
CA GLU A 123 8.72 -4.45 2.20
C GLU A 123 7.79 -5.62 2.53
N ILE A 124 7.82 -6.76 1.81
CA ILE A 124 7.05 -7.97 2.17
C ILE A 124 7.46 -8.48 3.55
N LYS A 125 8.76 -8.61 3.80
CA LYS A 125 9.29 -9.11 5.08
C LYS A 125 8.85 -8.25 6.26
N ARG A 126 8.81 -6.92 6.09
CA ARG A 126 8.41 -5.96 7.13
C ARG A 126 7.00 -6.21 7.67
N TYR A 127 6.02 -6.53 6.84
CA TYR A 127 4.64 -6.73 7.30
C TYR A 127 4.37 -8.19 7.68
N HIS A 128 5.21 -8.71 8.56
CA HIS A 128 4.97 -9.96 9.26
C HIS A 128 5.09 -9.73 10.77
N CYS A 129 4.27 -10.43 11.54
CA CYS A 129 4.32 -10.33 13.00
C CYS A 129 5.68 -10.84 13.50
N PRO A 130 6.41 -10.08 14.34
CA PRO A 130 7.72 -10.50 14.83
C PRO A 130 7.65 -11.74 15.74
N GLU A 131 6.54 -11.95 16.43
CA GLU A 131 6.36 -13.07 17.37
C GLU A 131 5.95 -14.38 16.69
N CYS A 132 5.04 -14.31 15.71
CA CYS A 132 4.43 -15.52 15.15
C CYS A 132 4.53 -15.64 13.62
N GLY A 133 5.20 -14.69 12.96
CA GLY A 133 5.39 -14.68 11.52
C GLY A 133 4.10 -14.50 10.71
N ASN A 134 2.97 -14.18 11.32
CA ASN A 134 1.71 -14.02 10.60
C ASN A 134 1.73 -12.76 9.71
N PRO A 135 1.28 -12.81 8.45
CA PRO A 135 1.18 -11.64 7.59
C PRO A 135 0.33 -10.53 8.21
N LEU A 136 0.78 -9.29 8.05
CA LEU A 136 0.11 -8.09 8.52
C LEU A 136 -0.24 -7.21 7.32
N PHE A 137 -1.15 -6.27 7.54
CA PHE A 137 -1.40 -5.18 6.60
C PHE A 137 -0.77 -3.90 7.14
N ARG A 138 -0.46 -2.96 6.25
CA ARG A 138 0.02 -1.63 6.59
C ARG A 138 -0.95 -0.89 7.51
N GLY A 139 -0.48 -0.38 8.65
CA GLY A 139 -1.29 0.23 9.69
C GLY A 139 -1.79 -0.74 10.77
N ALA A 140 -1.43 -2.02 10.73
CA ALA A 140 -1.82 -2.97 11.76
C ALA A 140 -1.22 -2.58 13.12
N LYS A 141 -2.08 -2.49 14.16
CA LYS A 141 -1.66 -2.19 15.54
C LYS A 141 -1.56 -3.42 16.46
N ARG A 142 -2.17 -4.53 16.05
CA ARG A 142 -2.09 -5.84 16.74
C ARG A 142 -2.12 -6.97 15.72
N CYS A 143 -1.39 -8.04 15.98
CA CYS A 143 -1.47 -9.25 15.16
C CYS A 143 -2.87 -9.89 15.27
N ASN A 144 -3.49 -10.22 14.14
CA ASN A 144 -4.81 -10.86 14.15
C ASN A 144 -4.77 -12.33 14.63
N LYS A 145 -3.59 -12.97 14.65
CA LYS A 145 -3.36 -14.34 15.13
C LYS A 145 -2.97 -14.36 16.62
N CYS A 146 -1.75 -13.94 16.97
CA CYS A 146 -1.23 -14.03 18.35
C CYS A 146 -1.61 -12.85 19.27
N LYS A 147 -2.26 -11.80 18.74
CA LYS A 147 -2.74 -10.62 19.50
C LYS A 147 -1.65 -9.70 20.07
N THR A 148 -0.37 -10.02 19.87
CA THR A 148 0.75 -9.14 20.23
C THR A 148 0.56 -7.76 19.58
N PRO A 149 0.75 -6.66 20.33
CA PRO A 149 0.88 -5.32 19.75
C PRO A 149 1.99 -5.27 18.70
N VAL A 150 1.74 -4.58 17.59
CA VAL A 150 2.73 -4.43 16.51
C VAL A 150 2.69 -2.99 16.00
N ASP A 151 3.84 -2.45 15.61
CA ASP A 151 3.94 -1.20 14.86
C ASP A 151 5.09 -1.35 13.87
N VAL A 152 4.77 -1.71 12.63
CA VAL A 152 5.74 -2.05 11.57
C VAL A 152 5.94 -0.92 10.55
N ASP A 153 5.20 0.17 10.72
CA ASP A 153 5.18 1.35 9.83
C ASP A 153 6.24 2.37 10.20
#